data_AF-A0A949I231-F1
#
_entry.id   AF-A0A949I231-F1
#
_cell.length_a   1.000
_cell.length_b   1.000
_cell.length_c   1.000
_cell.angle_alpha   90.00
_cell.angle_beta   90.00
_cell.angle_gamma   90.00
#
_symmetry.space_group_name_H-M   'P 1'
#
loop_
_entity.id
_entity.type
_entity.pdbx_description
1 polymer ?
#
loop_
_entity_poly.entity_id
_entity_poly.type
_entity_poly.pdbx_seq_one_letter_code
_entity_poly.pdbx_strand_id
1 'polypeptide(L)'
;MRLLGKALTFDDVLLVPAFSQVLPKDTDLSTQLTRHIRLNIPLVSAAMDTVTESRLAIAMAQEGGIGIIHKNLTPRQQAAEVRKVKRFEAGVVLEPLTVAPDMRVRDVLAMQHQHGVSGFPVVQGKAVVGIITNRDLRFEEDLDAVVASKMTPRERLITVKEGASLEDAKRLMNKHKLERVIVINDAFELRGLMTVKDVLKST
;
A
#
# COMPACT_ATOMS: atom_id res chain seq x y z
N MET A 1 -17.10 -42.26 22.49
CA MET A 1 -15.75 -42.00 21.94
C MET A 1 -14.74 -42.54 22.95
N ARG A 2 -14.02 -43.62 22.64
CA ARG A 2 -12.96 -44.16 23.51
C ARG A 2 -11.64 -43.53 23.06
N LEU A 3 -10.99 -42.76 23.93
CA LEU A 3 -9.63 -42.28 23.68
C LEU A 3 -8.69 -43.49 23.66
N LEU A 4 -8.04 -43.72 22.53
CA LEU A 4 -7.14 -44.87 22.30
C LEU A 4 -5.73 -44.64 22.87
N GLY A 5 -5.43 -43.46 23.42
CA GLY A 5 -4.14 -43.10 23.99
C GLY A 5 -4.19 -41.84 24.85
N LYS A 6 -3.06 -41.51 25.47
CA LYS A 6 -2.89 -40.29 26.28
C LYS A 6 -2.79 -39.07 25.36
N ALA A 7 -3.57 -38.03 25.64
CA ALA A 7 -3.53 -36.74 24.96
C ALA A 7 -3.12 -35.67 25.99
N LEU A 8 -2.39 -34.65 25.54
CA LEU A 8 -1.93 -33.53 26.36
C LEU A 8 -2.36 -32.21 25.69
N THR A 9 -2.72 -31.21 26.49
CA THR A 9 -2.93 -29.82 26.08
C THR A 9 -1.79 -28.93 26.61
N PHE A 10 -1.85 -27.63 26.34
CA PHE A 10 -0.81 -26.67 26.76
C PHE A 10 -0.61 -26.65 28.28
N ASP A 11 -1.71 -26.69 29.06
CA ASP A 11 -1.66 -26.62 30.52
C ASP A 11 -1.14 -27.91 31.20
N ASP A 12 -1.00 -29.00 30.45
CA ASP A 12 -0.50 -30.27 30.99
C ASP A 12 1.04 -30.32 31.05
N VAL A 13 1.75 -29.36 30.45
CA VAL A 13 3.20 -29.40 30.27
C VAL A 13 3.88 -28.06 30.55
N LEU A 14 5.15 -28.11 30.93
CA LEU A 14 6.01 -26.94 31.10
C LEU A 14 7.33 -27.16 30.35
N LEU A 15 7.94 -26.07 29.87
CA LEU A 15 9.29 -26.11 29.30
C LEU A 15 10.33 -26.13 30.42
N VAL A 16 11.26 -27.08 30.33
CA VAL A 16 12.39 -27.17 31.27
C VAL A 16 13.49 -26.20 30.82
N PRO A 17 13.94 -25.25 31.67
CA PRO A 17 15.02 -24.35 31.32
C PRO A 17 16.33 -25.08 31.01
N ALA A 18 17.10 -24.57 30.06
CA ALA A 18 18.43 -25.04 29.71
C ALA A 18 19.43 -23.88 29.64
N PHE A 19 20.72 -24.19 29.69
CA PHE A 19 21.76 -23.19 29.53
C PHE A 19 21.66 -22.50 28.16
N SER A 20 21.72 -21.17 28.15
CA SER A 20 21.68 -20.34 26.93
C SER A 20 22.76 -19.27 26.99
N GLN A 21 23.43 -19.03 25.87
CA GLN A 21 24.32 -17.88 25.66
C GLN A 21 23.62 -16.76 24.84
N VAL A 22 22.41 -17.00 24.36
CA VAL A 22 21.64 -16.06 23.54
C VAL A 22 20.77 -15.21 24.46
N LEU A 23 20.83 -13.89 24.31
CA LEU A 23 19.93 -12.98 25.00
C LEU A 23 18.56 -12.97 24.31
N PRO A 24 17.45 -12.78 25.03
CA PRO A 24 16.11 -12.79 24.44
C PRO A 24 15.94 -11.83 23.25
N LYS A 25 16.55 -10.64 23.30
CA LYS A 25 16.52 -9.64 22.21
C LYS A 25 17.24 -10.07 20.92
N ASP A 26 18.15 -11.04 21.02
CA ASP A 26 18.98 -11.51 19.91
C ASP A 26 18.41 -12.83 19.32
N THR A 27 17.22 -13.24 19.75
CA THR A 27 16.54 -14.45 19.27
C THR A 27 15.87 -14.17 17.92
N ASP A 28 16.07 -15.07 16.94
CA ASP A 28 15.37 -15.02 15.65
C ASP A 28 13.97 -15.66 15.79
N LEU A 29 12.92 -14.87 15.56
CA LEU A 29 11.52 -15.30 15.61
C LEU A 29 10.97 -15.70 14.23
N SER A 30 11.78 -15.60 13.18
CA SER A 30 11.33 -15.89 11.84
C SER A 30 10.92 -17.36 11.69
N THR A 31 9.89 -17.60 10.89
CA THR A 31 9.32 -18.94 10.73
C THR A 31 8.80 -19.16 9.31
N GLN A 32 8.69 -20.44 8.93
CA GLN A 32 8.18 -20.83 7.62
C GLN A 32 6.69 -21.16 7.72
N LEU A 33 5.83 -20.36 7.06
CA LEU A 33 4.39 -20.62 7.04
C LEU A 33 4.00 -21.63 5.95
N THR A 34 4.55 -21.46 4.76
CA THR A 34 4.34 -22.37 3.61
C THR A 34 5.68 -22.70 2.97
N ARG A 35 5.75 -23.59 1.97
CA ARG A 35 6.99 -23.89 1.24
C ARG A 35 7.71 -22.65 0.66
N HIS A 36 6.99 -21.56 0.45
CA HIS A 36 7.52 -20.36 -0.22
C HIS A 36 7.32 -19.06 0.57
N ILE A 37 6.64 -19.09 1.73
CA ILE A 37 6.34 -17.89 2.52
C ILE A 37 7.00 -18.03 3.89
N ARG A 38 7.97 -17.16 4.16
CA ARG A 38 8.61 -16.95 5.46
C ARG A 38 8.03 -15.70 6.13
N LEU A 39 7.81 -15.75 7.43
CA LEU A 39 7.38 -14.65 8.28
C LEU A 39 8.54 -14.21 9.18
N ASN A 40 8.53 -12.94 9.60
CA ASN A 40 9.51 -12.41 10.55
C ASN A 40 9.13 -12.74 12.00
N ILE A 41 7.83 -12.97 12.26
CA ILE A 41 7.32 -13.47 13.55
C ILE A 41 6.32 -14.61 13.32
N PRO A 42 6.15 -15.54 14.28
CA PRO A 42 5.30 -16.71 14.11
C PRO A 42 3.84 -16.44 14.45
N LEU A 43 3.30 -15.29 14.00
CA LEU A 43 1.92 -14.88 14.27
C LEU A 43 1.09 -14.78 12.99
N VAL A 44 -0.09 -15.42 13.03
CA VAL A 44 -1.08 -15.44 11.96
C VAL A 44 -2.44 -15.07 12.55
N SER A 45 -3.14 -14.10 11.97
CA SER A 45 -4.50 -13.78 12.43
C SER A 45 -5.54 -14.74 11.85
N ALA A 46 -6.52 -15.11 12.68
CA ALA A 46 -7.56 -16.07 12.31
C ALA A 46 -8.47 -15.54 11.19
N ALA A 47 -8.89 -16.43 10.28
CA ALA A 47 -9.78 -16.13 9.16
C ALA A 47 -11.27 -16.02 9.58
N MET A 48 -11.55 -15.15 10.55
CA MET A 48 -12.87 -14.92 11.13
C MET A 48 -13.36 -13.50 10.84
N ASP A 49 -14.66 -13.32 10.63
CA ASP A 49 -15.28 -12.02 10.34
C ASP A 49 -15.14 -11.02 11.48
N THR A 50 -15.14 -11.49 12.71
CA THR A 50 -14.90 -10.64 13.89
C THR A 50 -13.42 -10.33 14.14
N VAL A 51 -12.50 -10.88 13.32
CA VAL A 51 -11.05 -10.77 13.56
C VAL A 51 -10.36 -10.07 12.41
N THR A 52 -10.40 -10.63 11.19
CA THR A 52 -9.46 -10.24 10.13
C THR A 52 -10.15 -9.75 8.86
N GLU A 53 -10.17 -8.42 8.71
CA GLU A 53 -10.34 -7.72 7.43
C GLU A 53 -9.05 -6.95 7.06
N SER A 54 -9.07 -6.10 6.03
CA SER A 54 -7.87 -5.40 5.54
C SER A 54 -7.11 -4.65 6.63
N ARG A 55 -7.81 -4.03 7.57
CA ARG A 55 -7.18 -3.24 8.66
C ARG A 55 -6.25 -4.08 9.53
N LEU A 56 -6.71 -5.25 10.00
CA LEU A 56 -5.87 -6.13 10.81
C LEU A 56 -4.82 -6.83 9.96
N ALA A 57 -5.16 -7.25 8.73
CA ALA A 57 -4.19 -7.89 7.86
C ALA A 57 -3.00 -6.98 7.51
N ILE A 58 -3.25 -5.67 7.33
CA ILE A 58 -2.20 -4.67 7.18
C ILE A 58 -1.33 -4.59 8.44
N ALA A 59 -1.94 -4.42 9.61
CA ALA A 59 -1.20 -4.30 10.88
C ALA A 59 -0.33 -5.55 11.15
N MET A 60 -0.90 -6.75 10.96
CA MET A 60 -0.15 -8.00 11.10
C MET A 60 1.05 -8.08 10.18
N ALA A 61 0.90 -7.66 8.92
CA ALA A 61 1.99 -7.66 7.95
C ALA A 61 3.10 -6.65 8.33
N GLN A 62 2.74 -5.47 8.82
CA GLN A 62 3.71 -4.45 9.28
C GLN A 62 4.53 -4.93 10.48
N GLU A 63 3.91 -5.68 11.40
CA GLU A 63 4.62 -6.32 12.53
C GLU A 63 5.42 -7.56 12.12
N GLY A 64 5.39 -7.96 10.83
CA GLY A 64 6.15 -9.08 10.29
C GLY A 64 5.43 -10.44 10.32
N GLY A 65 4.16 -10.46 10.70
CA GLY A 65 3.26 -11.60 10.63
C GLY A 65 2.43 -11.62 9.34
N ILE A 66 1.25 -12.25 9.38
CA ILE A 66 0.32 -12.25 8.25
C ILE A 66 -1.14 -12.33 8.73
N GLY A 67 -2.05 -11.69 7.99
CA GLY A 67 -3.48 -11.82 8.23
C GLY A 67 -4.21 -12.56 7.11
N ILE A 68 -5.14 -13.43 7.49
CA ILE A 68 -6.00 -14.19 6.56
C ILE A 68 -7.39 -13.58 6.53
N ILE A 69 -7.78 -12.96 5.41
CA ILE A 69 -9.12 -12.38 5.25
C ILE A 69 -10.17 -13.49 5.27
N HIS A 70 -11.18 -13.35 6.13
CA HIS A 70 -12.28 -14.31 6.26
C HIS A 70 -13.11 -14.43 4.96
N LYS A 71 -13.93 -15.49 4.88
CA LYS A 71 -14.76 -15.80 3.69
C LYS A 71 -16.24 -15.37 3.79
N ASN A 72 -16.62 -14.70 4.88
CA ASN A 72 -18.00 -14.21 5.09
C ASN A 72 -18.22 -12.88 4.33
N LEU A 73 -17.83 -12.87 3.06
CA LEU A 73 -17.87 -11.75 2.13
C LEU A 73 -18.19 -12.34 0.75
N THR A 74 -18.80 -11.54 -0.13
CA THR A 74 -18.85 -11.92 -1.54
C THR A 74 -17.42 -11.99 -2.12
N PRO A 75 -17.16 -12.82 -3.15
CA PRO A 75 -15.84 -12.87 -3.78
C PRO A 75 -15.31 -11.49 -4.20
N ARG A 76 -16.19 -10.60 -4.65
CA ARG A 76 -15.83 -9.22 -5.04
C ARG A 76 -15.38 -8.38 -3.85
N GLN A 77 -16.07 -8.49 -2.72
CA GLN A 77 -15.73 -7.78 -1.47
C GLN A 77 -14.42 -8.31 -0.88
N GLN A 78 -14.25 -9.64 -0.81
CA GLN A 78 -13.00 -10.23 -0.32
C GLN A 78 -11.80 -9.79 -1.18
N ALA A 79 -11.95 -9.78 -2.50
CA ALA A 79 -10.92 -9.26 -3.41
C ALA A 79 -10.66 -7.75 -3.22
N ALA A 80 -11.66 -6.96 -2.81
CA ALA A 80 -11.47 -5.56 -2.46
C ALA A 80 -10.65 -5.40 -1.17
N GLU A 81 -10.91 -6.21 -0.14
CA GLU A 81 -10.11 -6.24 1.09
C GLU A 81 -8.64 -6.62 0.79
N VAL A 82 -8.41 -7.67 0.01
CA VAL A 82 -7.05 -8.06 -0.43
C VAL A 82 -6.36 -6.93 -1.19
N ARG A 83 -7.07 -6.25 -2.11
CA ARG A 83 -6.52 -5.09 -2.83
C ARG A 83 -6.11 -3.96 -1.90
N LYS A 84 -6.89 -3.66 -0.85
CA LYS A 84 -6.53 -2.64 0.15
C LYS A 84 -5.21 -3.01 0.84
N VAL A 85 -5.05 -4.27 1.26
CA VAL A 85 -3.81 -4.76 1.90
C VAL A 85 -2.62 -4.63 0.95
N LYS A 86 -2.74 -5.13 -0.29
CA LYS A 86 -1.63 -5.12 -1.26
C LYS A 86 -1.23 -3.71 -1.72
N ARG A 87 -2.14 -2.74 -1.69
CA ARG A 87 -1.87 -1.34 -2.03
C ARG A 87 -1.26 -0.55 -0.86
N PHE A 88 -1.32 -1.05 0.38
CA PHE A 88 -0.92 -0.27 1.55
C PHE A 88 0.59 -0.01 1.64
N GLU A 89 1.40 -0.94 1.12
CA GLU A 89 2.86 -0.94 1.28
C GLU A 89 3.62 -0.95 -0.06
N ALA A 90 2.93 -0.64 -1.16
CA ALA A 90 3.61 -0.53 -2.42
C ALA A 90 4.36 0.81 -2.42
N GLY A 91 5.68 0.78 -2.15
CA GLY A 91 6.58 1.93 -2.33
C GLY A 91 6.43 2.62 -3.70
N VAL A 92 5.81 1.90 -4.66
CA VAL A 92 5.22 2.42 -5.88
C VAL A 92 3.75 2.00 -5.97
N VAL A 93 2.82 2.96 -6.04
CA VAL A 93 1.43 2.68 -6.41
C VAL A 93 1.39 2.35 -7.89
N LEU A 94 1.31 1.06 -8.25
CA LEU A 94 1.36 0.56 -9.64
C LEU A 94 0.14 1.00 -10.48
N GLU A 95 -1.03 1.07 -9.85
CA GLU A 95 -2.29 1.49 -10.48
C GLU A 95 -2.86 2.71 -9.74
N PRO A 96 -2.24 3.88 -9.89
CA PRO A 96 -2.77 5.09 -9.27
C PRO A 96 -4.10 5.43 -9.94
N LEU A 97 -5.02 6.03 -9.17
CA LEU A 97 -6.21 6.63 -9.75
C LEU A 97 -5.79 7.78 -10.66
N THR A 98 -6.33 7.81 -11.86
CA THR A 98 -6.03 8.83 -12.88
C THR A 98 -7.27 9.63 -13.22
N VAL A 99 -7.06 10.83 -13.75
CA VAL A 99 -8.12 11.70 -14.28
C VAL A 99 -7.81 12.11 -15.72
N ALA A 100 -8.83 12.41 -16.50
CA ALA A 100 -8.66 12.92 -17.85
C ALA A 100 -8.53 14.46 -17.86
N PRO A 101 -7.81 15.06 -18.83
CA PRO A 101 -7.57 16.51 -18.86
C PRO A 101 -8.84 17.35 -19.04
N ASP A 102 -9.90 16.77 -19.61
CA ASP A 102 -11.21 17.36 -19.88
C ASP A 102 -12.22 17.18 -18.74
N MET A 103 -11.88 16.40 -17.70
CA MET A 103 -12.71 16.30 -16.50
C MET A 103 -12.82 17.65 -15.80
N ARG A 104 -13.97 17.89 -15.13
CA ARG A 104 -14.17 19.09 -14.33
C ARG A 104 -13.55 18.94 -12.95
N VAL A 105 -13.12 20.06 -12.38
CA VAL A 105 -12.56 20.11 -11.01
C VAL A 105 -13.52 19.51 -9.97
N ARG A 106 -14.83 19.76 -10.08
CA ARG A 106 -15.85 19.16 -9.19
C ARG A 106 -15.78 17.63 -9.12
N ASP A 107 -15.52 16.96 -10.24
CA ASP A 107 -15.52 15.50 -10.31
C ASP A 107 -14.25 14.93 -9.68
N VAL A 108 -13.12 15.63 -9.86
CA VAL A 108 -11.86 15.29 -9.21
C VAL A 108 -11.96 15.44 -7.70
N LEU A 109 -12.58 16.51 -7.20
CA LEU A 109 -12.83 16.71 -5.76
C LEU A 109 -13.70 15.58 -5.19
N ALA A 110 -14.77 15.17 -5.89
CA ALA A 110 -15.61 14.05 -5.49
C ALA A 110 -14.80 12.74 -5.39
N MET A 111 -13.96 12.45 -6.39
CA MET A 111 -13.03 11.31 -6.36
C MET A 111 -12.04 11.40 -5.19
N GLN A 112 -11.56 12.61 -4.89
CA GLN A 112 -10.65 12.88 -3.78
C GLN A 112 -11.27 12.47 -2.45
N HIS A 113 -12.53 12.85 -2.21
CA HIS A 113 -13.29 12.50 -1.02
C HIS A 113 -13.65 11.01 -0.97
N GLN A 114 -14.07 10.42 -2.08
CA GLN A 114 -14.50 9.03 -2.14
C GLN A 114 -13.34 8.05 -1.90
N HIS A 115 -12.15 8.37 -2.41
CA HIS A 115 -11.00 7.46 -2.39
C HIS A 115 -9.91 7.86 -1.40
N GLY A 116 -9.99 9.04 -0.78
CA GLY A 116 -8.98 9.54 0.16
C GLY A 116 -7.61 9.82 -0.48
N VAL A 117 -7.58 10.05 -1.81
CA VAL A 117 -6.34 10.26 -2.58
C VAL A 117 -6.15 11.74 -2.85
N SER A 118 -5.08 12.36 -2.36
CA SER A 118 -4.86 13.82 -2.48
C SER A 118 -4.15 14.29 -3.76
N GLY A 119 -4.09 13.46 -4.81
CA GLY A 119 -3.52 13.86 -6.10
C GLY A 119 -3.56 12.74 -7.13
N PHE A 120 -3.74 13.12 -8.40
CA PHE A 120 -4.00 12.24 -9.51
C PHE A 120 -3.07 12.56 -10.68
N PRO A 121 -2.40 11.56 -11.28
CA PRO A 121 -1.82 11.70 -12.61
C PRO A 121 -2.94 12.01 -13.61
N VAL A 122 -2.70 12.99 -14.47
CA VAL A 122 -3.59 13.35 -15.57
C VAL A 122 -3.11 12.62 -16.81
N VAL A 123 -3.99 11.83 -17.41
CA VAL A 123 -3.66 10.96 -18.55
C VAL A 123 -4.59 11.22 -19.72
N GLN A 124 -4.03 11.20 -20.93
CA GLN A 124 -4.79 11.23 -22.18
C GLN A 124 -4.47 9.95 -22.96
N GLY A 125 -5.45 9.03 -23.03
CA GLY A 125 -5.19 7.66 -23.45
C GLY A 125 -4.23 6.98 -22.47
N LYS A 126 -3.02 6.63 -22.94
CA LYS A 126 -1.96 6.05 -22.09
C LYS A 126 -0.90 7.05 -21.65
N ALA A 127 -0.83 8.22 -22.28
CA ALA A 127 0.23 9.18 -22.05
C ALA A 127 -0.06 10.05 -20.83
N VAL A 128 0.96 10.28 -20.00
CA VAL A 128 0.89 11.26 -18.90
C VAL A 128 1.01 12.66 -19.47
N VAL A 129 0.02 13.50 -19.20
CA VAL A 129 -0.03 14.91 -19.65
C VAL A 129 0.09 15.91 -18.50
N GLY A 130 -0.03 15.46 -17.26
CA GLY A 130 0.13 16.32 -16.09
C GLY A 130 -0.07 15.60 -14.76
N ILE A 131 -0.08 16.37 -13.69
CA ILE A 131 -0.51 15.94 -12.36
C ILE A 131 -1.38 17.03 -11.74
N ILE A 132 -2.47 16.65 -11.09
CA ILE A 132 -3.29 17.55 -10.30
C ILE A 132 -3.28 17.09 -8.85
N THR A 133 -3.07 18.01 -7.93
CA THR A 133 -2.88 17.73 -6.51
C THR A 133 -3.85 18.53 -5.67
N ASN A 134 -4.00 18.15 -4.41
CA ASN A 134 -4.77 18.92 -3.46
C ASN A 134 -4.27 20.36 -3.30
N ARG A 135 -2.99 20.66 -3.57
CA ARG A 135 -2.49 22.03 -3.51
C ARG A 135 -3.08 22.89 -4.63
N ASP A 136 -3.30 22.29 -5.80
CA ASP A 136 -3.89 22.97 -6.97
C ASP A 136 -5.40 23.21 -6.78
N LEU A 137 -6.06 22.34 -6.00
CA LEU A 137 -7.52 22.35 -5.83
C LEU A 137 -8.03 22.98 -4.52
N ARG A 138 -7.19 23.08 -3.48
CA ARG A 138 -7.63 23.44 -2.11
C ARG A 138 -8.37 24.78 -2.02
N PHE A 139 -8.04 25.73 -2.87
CA PHE A 139 -8.63 27.07 -2.90
C PHE A 139 -9.25 27.39 -4.25
N GLU A 140 -9.58 26.36 -5.04
CA GLU A 140 -10.19 26.55 -6.34
C GLU A 140 -11.68 26.86 -6.18
N GLU A 141 -12.11 28.00 -6.71
CA GLU A 141 -13.52 28.43 -6.71
C GLU A 141 -14.23 28.02 -8.01
N ASP A 142 -13.50 27.94 -9.12
CA ASP A 142 -14.07 27.52 -10.40
C ASP A 142 -14.12 25.99 -10.50
N LEU A 143 -15.22 25.44 -10.02
CA LEU A 143 -15.48 24.00 -10.03
C LEU A 143 -15.84 23.45 -11.43
N ASP A 144 -16.10 24.32 -12.40
CA ASP A 144 -16.41 23.95 -13.78
C ASP A 144 -15.19 24.03 -14.71
N ALA A 145 -14.09 24.62 -14.25
CA ALA A 145 -12.82 24.55 -14.92
C ALA A 145 -12.41 23.09 -15.22
N VAL A 146 -11.78 22.90 -16.37
CA VAL A 146 -11.21 21.61 -16.76
C VAL A 146 -9.87 21.39 -16.06
N VAL A 147 -9.57 20.13 -15.72
CA VAL A 147 -8.31 19.70 -15.08
C VAL A 147 -7.08 20.23 -15.80
N ALA A 148 -7.07 20.23 -17.14
CA ALA A 148 -5.96 20.71 -17.95
C ALA A 148 -5.55 22.17 -17.63
N SER A 149 -6.49 23.00 -17.19
CA SER A 149 -6.23 24.41 -16.87
C SER A 149 -5.60 24.63 -15.50
N LYS A 150 -5.74 23.66 -14.58
CA LYS A 150 -5.30 23.75 -13.18
C LYS A 150 -4.16 22.79 -12.83
N MET A 151 -3.91 21.78 -13.65
CA MET A 151 -2.85 20.79 -13.41
C MET A 151 -1.44 21.38 -13.60
N THR A 152 -0.45 20.73 -12.99
CA THR A 152 0.94 20.91 -13.43
C THR A 152 1.15 20.17 -14.75
N PRO A 153 1.54 20.86 -15.84
CA PRO A 153 1.63 20.27 -17.17
C PRO A 153 2.90 19.43 -17.33
N ARG A 154 2.89 18.57 -18.36
CA ARG A 154 3.93 17.59 -18.67
C ARG A 154 5.36 18.13 -18.62
N GLU A 155 5.59 19.33 -19.14
CA GLU A 155 6.92 19.94 -19.28
C GLU A 155 7.54 20.27 -17.91
N ARG A 156 6.72 20.40 -16.87
CA ARG A 156 7.14 20.69 -15.50
C ARG A 156 7.10 19.47 -14.58
N LEU A 157 6.74 18.29 -15.11
CA LEU A 157 6.67 17.08 -14.32
C LEU A 157 8.07 16.58 -13.97
N ILE A 158 8.26 16.30 -12.68
CA ILE A 158 9.38 15.49 -12.21
C ILE A 158 8.92 14.04 -12.18
N THR A 159 9.61 13.18 -12.93
CA THR A 159 9.24 11.78 -13.14
C THR A 159 10.44 10.86 -12.91
N VAL A 160 10.17 9.58 -12.71
CA VAL A 160 11.17 8.50 -12.70
C VAL A 160 10.77 7.41 -13.70
N LYS A 161 11.75 6.66 -14.20
CA LYS A 161 11.48 5.50 -15.06
C LYS A 161 11.04 4.29 -14.23
N GLU A 162 10.31 3.38 -14.86
CA GLU A 162 10.06 2.07 -14.29
C GLU A 162 11.36 1.36 -13.89
N GLY A 163 11.35 0.69 -12.74
CA GLY A 163 12.55 0.10 -12.13
C GLY A 163 13.43 1.06 -11.33
N ALA A 164 13.10 2.36 -11.24
CA ALA A 164 13.82 3.30 -10.38
C ALA A 164 13.72 2.91 -8.90
N SER A 165 14.81 3.17 -8.17
CA SER A 165 14.88 2.87 -6.74
C SER A 165 14.03 3.85 -5.90
N LEU A 166 13.59 3.39 -4.72
CA LEU A 166 12.90 4.26 -3.77
C LEU A 166 13.81 5.41 -3.28
N GLU A 167 15.14 5.22 -3.28
CA GLU A 167 16.10 6.26 -2.94
C GLU A 167 16.20 7.37 -3.99
N ASP A 168 16.11 7.04 -5.28
CA ASP A 168 16.12 8.05 -6.34
C ASP A 168 14.86 8.91 -6.27
N ALA A 169 13.71 8.30 -5.98
CA ALA A 169 12.47 9.01 -5.73
C ALA A 169 12.57 9.89 -4.46
N LYS A 170 13.11 9.38 -3.35
CA LYS A 170 13.42 10.17 -2.13
C LYS A 170 14.24 11.41 -2.47
N ARG A 171 15.30 11.25 -3.28
CA ARG A 171 16.20 12.33 -3.68
C ARG A 171 15.47 13.40 -4.50
N LEU A 172 14.66 12.99 -5.48
CA LEU A 172 13.86 13.91 -6.30
C LEU A 172 12.79 14.64 -5.49
N MET A 173 12.07 13.92 -4.63
CA MET A 173 11.08 14.51 -3.72
C MET A 173 11.69 15.58 -2.82
N ASN A 174 12.86 15.32 -2.23
CA ASN A 174 13.54 16.30 -1.39
C ASN A 174 14.09 17.49 -2.20
N LYS A 175 14.72 17.23 -3.36
CA LYS A 175 15.29 18.27 -4.23
C LYS A 175 14.22 19.23 -4.75
N HIS A 176 13.08 18.71 -5.19
CA HIS A 176 12.01 19.49 -5.81
C HIS A 176 10.86 19.82 -4.85
N LYS A 177 10.97 19.44 -3.57
CA LYS A 177 9.95 19.65 -2.52
C LYS A 177 8.57 19.11 -2.92
N LEU A 178 8.57 17.90 -3.49
CA LEU A 178 7.38 17.21 -3.98
C LEU A 178 6.92 16.13 -3.01
N GLU A 179 5.62 15.97 -2.87
CA GLU A 179 5.02 14.86 -2.11
C GLU A 179 4.87 13.58 -2.93
N ARG A 180 4.99 13.69 -4.26
CA ARG A 180 4.69 12.62 -5.22
C ARG A 180 5.59 12.70 -6.44
N VAL A 181 5.95 11.55 -6.99
CA VAL A 181 6.72 11.42 -8.23
C VAL A 181 6.06 10.37 -9.11
N ILE A 182 5.81 10.72 -10.37
CA ILE A 182 5.18 9.81 -11.34
C ILE A 182 6.22 8.85 -11.89
N VAL A 183 5.87 7.56 -11.99
CA VAL A 183 6.66 6.53 -12.64
C VAL A 183 6.15 6.33 -14.07
N ILE A 184 7.05 6.44 -15.05
CA ILE A 184 6.74 6.33 -16.49
C ILE A 184 7.61 5.28 -17.19
N ASN A 185 7.18 4.80 -18.35
CA ASN A 185 8.04 4.06 -19.28
C ASN A 185 8.67 5.00 -20.33
N ASP A 186 9.43 4.43 -21.27
CA ASP A 186 10.08 5.18 -22.36
C ASP A 186 9.11 5.89 -23.31
N ALA A 187 7.86 5.42 -23.41
CA ALA A 187 6.79 6.06 -24.18
C ALA A 187 6.04 7.16 -23.39
N PHE A 188 6.51 7.50 -22.17
CA PHE A 188 5.86 8.45 -21.26
C PHE A 188 4.43 8.03 -20.85
N GLU A 189 4.19 6.73 -20.82
CA GLU A 189 2.97 6.14 -20.29
C GLU A 189 3.07 5.92 -18.79
N LEU A 190 1.93 6.01 -18.09
CA LEU A 190 1.89 5.85 -16.65
C LEU A 190 2.18 4.39 -16.24
N ARG A 191 3.19 4.20 -15.38
CA ARG A 191 3.54 2.91 -14.78
C ARG A 191 3.38 2.88 -13.27
N GLY A 192 3.19 4.04 -12.64
CA GLY A 192 2.89 4.13 -11.23
C GLY A 192 3.05 5.53 -10.65
N LEU A 193 2.91 5.62 -9.33
CA LEU A 193 3.06 6.84 -8.55
C LEU A 193 3.75 6.51 -7.22
N MET A 194 4.86 7.16 -6.92
CA MET A 194 5.52 7.05 -5.63
C MET A 194 5.09 8.24 -4.76
N THR A 195 4.78 8.00 -3.48
CA THR A 195 4.39 9.08 -2.55
C THR A 195 5.32 9.14 -1.34
N VAL A 196 5.49 10.32 -0.76
CA VAL A 196 6.27 10.51 0.48
C VAL A 196 5.74 9.64 1.62
N LYS A 197 4.43 9.38 1.67
CA LYS A 197 3.84 8.51 2.69
C LYS A 197 4.35 7.06 2.57
N ASP A 198 4.47 6.55 1.35
CA ASP A 198 4.95 5.17 1.11
C ASP A 198 6.45 5.08 1.40
N VAL A 199 7.17 6.13 1.03
CA VAL A 199 8.60 6.30 1.25
C VAL A 199 8.97 6.35 2.74
N LEU A 200 8.17 7.04 3.59
CA LEU A 200 8.40 7.16 5.02
C LEU A 200 8.02 5.91 5.81
N LYS A 201 7.05 5.12 5.35
CA LYS A 201 6.67 3.85 6.00
C LYS A 201 7.70 2.74 5.82
N SER A 202 8.60 2.89 4.84
CA SER A 202 9.64 1.92 4.50
C SER A 202 10.92 2.09 5.34
N THR A 203 10.93 3.01 6.32
CA THR A 203 12.07 3.36 7.20
C THR A 203 11.59 3.35 8.64
#